data_AF-A0A2D4L827-F1
#
_entry.id   AF-A0A2D4L827-F1
#
_cell.length_a   1.000
_cell.length_b   1.000
_cell.length_c   1.000
_cell.angle_alpha   90.00
_cell.angle_beta   90.00
_cell.angle_gamma   90.00
#
_symmetry.space_group_name_H-M   'P 1'
#
loop_
_entity.id
_entity.type
_entity.pdbx_description
1 polymer ?
#
loop_
_entity_poly.entity_id
_entity_poly.type
_entity_poly.pdbx_seq_one_letter_code
_entity_poly.pdbx_strand_id
1 'polypeptide(L)'
;DIQHSLVDVNKDWRQSINTIESLKDVKDAVVQHSQLAAAVENLKNIFSVPEIVQETQDLIDQGQLLQAHRKLMDLECSRDDLMYEQYRMDSKNTHDMNLIDSYFGDMQKLSEELAKQLWMVIQRSLVTVRRDPTLLVSVVRIIEREEKIDRRMLDRKKQTGFIPPGRPKKWKEIMFNVLDRTVITRIEGTQADTRESDKMWLVRHLEIIRKYVLDDLLVAKNLMDQCFPPHYEIFKRLLCMYHKALSLRMQDLASEDLEANEIVSLLTWVLNTYKSEEMMGNLELAPELEVNFLQPLLSQDVVNELLSTYMSTLTVISSSLTFGQPFR
;
A
#
# COMPACT_ATOMS: atom_id res chain seq x y z
N ASP A 1 75.83 50.12 15.83
CA ASP A 1 75.62 48.67 15.59
C ASP A 1 74.34 48.12 16.22
N ILE A 2 74.16 48.17 17.55
CA ILE A 2 72.96 47.62 18.22
C ILE A 2 71.64 48.26 17.75
N GLN A 3 71.62 49.58 17.49
CA GLN A 3 70.42 50.27 16.96
C GLN A 3 70.05 49.83 15.54
N HIS A 4 71.03 49.50 14.68
CA HIS A 4 70.73 49.00 13.33
C HIS A 4 70.20 47.57 13.39
N SER A 5 70.80 46.70 14.20
CA SER A 5 70.28 45.35 14.42
C SER A 5 68.86 45.34 15.01
N LEU A 6 68.51 46.30 15.86
CA LEU A 6 67.13 46.45 16.38
C LEU A 6 66.11 46.88 15.31
N VAL A 7 66.53 47.73 14.37
CA VAL A 7 65.69 48.17 13.24
C VAL A 7 65.46 47.01 12.26
N ASP A 8 66.51 46.24 11.97
CA ASP A 8 66.41 45.06 11.09
C ASP A 8 65.53 43.97 11.71
N VAL A 9 65.70 43.68 13.00
CA VAL A 9 64.83 42.70 13.71
C VAL A 9 63.37 43.16 13.74
N ASN A 10 63.09 44.45 13.91
CA ASN A 10 61.72 44.99 13.87
C ASN A 10 61.12 44.91 12.46
N LYS A 11 61.93 45.09 11.42
CA LYS A 11 61.51 44.94 10.02
C LYS A 11 61.18 43.49 9.70
N ASP A 12 62.03 42.55 10.12
CA ASP A 12 61.81 41.12 9.92
C ASP A 12 60.60 40.61 10.71
N TRP A 13 60.39 41.11 11.92
CA TRP A 13 59.19 40.80 12.72
C TRP A 13 57.91 41.28 12.05
N ARG A 14 57.88 42.51 11.53
CA ARG A 14 56.72 43.03 10.79
C ARG A 14 56.48 42.25 9.50
N GLN A 15 57.53 41.85 8.80
CA GLN A 15 57.43 41.05 7.59
C GLN A 15 56.86 39.65 7.89
N SER A 16 57.29 39.03 9.00
CA SER A 16 56.79 37.74 9.49
C SER A 16 55.30 37.82 9.87
N ILE A 17 54.88 38.86 10.60
CA ILE A 17 53.47 39.11 10.94
C ILE A 17 52.63 39.28 9.67
N ASN A 18 53.07 40.10 8.72
CA ASN A 18 52.35 40.31 7.46
C ASN A 18 52.22 39.01 6.65
N THR A 19 53.24 38.15 6.63
CA THR A 19 53.13 36.83 5.98
C THR A 19 52.15 35.91 6.70
N ILE A 20 52.11 35.91 8.03
CA ILE A 20 51.16 35.10 8.81
C ILE A 20 49.72 35.60 8.60
N GLU A 21 49.50 36.92 8.56
CA GLU A 21 48.21 37.51 8.20
C GLU A 21 47.81 37.15 6.76
N SER A 22 48.73 37.24 5.80
CA SER A 22 48.44 36.83 4.42
C SER A 22 48.09 35.35 4.29
N LEU A 23 48.69 34.47 5.10
CA LEU A 23 48.37 33.05 5.13
C LEU A 23 46.99 32.79 5.73
N LYS A 24 46.57 33.61 6.70
CA LYS A 24 45.22 33.58 7.26
C LYS A 24 44.20 34.04 6.22
N ASP A 25 44.49 35.13 5.52
CA ASP A 25 43.62 35.64 4.45
C ASP A 25 43.49 34.64 3.29
N VAL A 26 44.59 33.97 2.91
CA VAL A 26 44.58 32.89 1.91
C VAL A 26 43.77 31.69 2.41
N LYS A 27 43.91 31.31 3.69
CA LYS A 27 43.11 30.22 4.27
C LYS A 27 41.61 30.57 4.26
N ASP A 28 41.25 31.78 4.66
CA ASP A 28 39.86 32.25 4.67
C ASP A 28 39.29 32.32 3.25
N ALA A 29 40.08 32.78 2.27
CA ALA A 29 39.71 32.77 0.86
C ALA A 29 39.54 31.35 0.30
N VAL A 30 40.38 30.38 0.70
CA VAL A 30 40.24 28.97 0.31
C VAL A 30 38.98 28.35 0.92
N VAL A 31 38.66 28.66 2.17
CA VAL A 31 37.41 28.22 2.81
C VAL A 31 36.21 28.80 2.06
N GLN A 32 36.21 30.10 1.77
CA GLN A 32 35.14 30.75 0.99
C GLN A 32 35.03 30.16 -0.42
N HIS A 33 36.14 29.91 -1.11
CA HIS A 33 36.13 29.30 -2.43
C HIS A 33 35.60 27.87 -2.38
N SER A 34 35.94 27.09 -1.35
CA SER A 34 35.39 25.74 -1.16
C SER A 34 33.88 25.76 -0.90
N GLN A 35 33.40 26.74 -0.12
CA GLN A 35 31.98 26.95 0.15
C GLN A 35 31.22 27.40 -1.11
N LEU A 36 31.80 28.31 -1.89
CA LEU A 36 31.22 28.77 -3.16
C LEU A 36 31.23 27.66 -4.21
N ALA A 37 32.28 26.85 -4.29
CA ALA A 37 32.32 25.69 -5.19
C ALA A 37 31.24 24.67 -4.83
N ALA A 38 31.09 24.34 -3.54
CA ALA A 38 30.01 23.48 -3.05
C ALA A 38 28.63 24.09 -3.31
N ALA A 39 28.46 25.40 -3.13
CA ALA A 39 27.22 26.09 -3.43
C ALA A 39 26.90 26.07 -4.94
N VAL A 40 27.89 26.27 -5.81
CA VAL A 40 27.73 26.19 -7.28
C VAL A 40 27.40 24.79 -7.76
N GLU A 41 27.99 23.76 -7.14
CA GLU A 41 27.66 22.36 -7.42
C GLU A 41 26.24 22.00 -6.96
N ASN A 42 25.85 22.44 -5.76
CA ASN A 42 24.49 22.31 -5.25
C ASN A 42 23.47 23.10 -6.09
N LEU A 43 23.85 24.27 -6.63
CA LEU A 43 23.00 25.06 -7.51
C LEU A 43 22.65 24.31 -8.80
N LYS A 44 23.58 23.56 -9.41
CA LYS A 44 23.26 22.73 -10.59
C LYS A 44 22.21 21.67 -10.29
N ASN A 45 22.30 21.04 -9.12
CA ASN A 45 21.31 20.06 -8.66
C ASN A 45 19.95 20.72 -8.38
N ILE A 46 19.94 21.94 -7.85
CA ILE A 46 18.73 22.75 -7.65
C ILE A 46 18.11 23.11 -9.03
N PHE A 47 18.82 23.74 -9.96
CA PHE A 47 18.22 24.13 -11.25
C PHE A 47 17.70 22.96 -12.11
N SER A 48 18.15 21.72 -11.86
CA SER A 48 17.69 20.53 -12.56
C SER A 48 16.38 19.94 -12.00
N VAL A 49 15.92 20.36 -10.82
CA VAL A 49 14.72 19.79 -10.18
C VAL A 49 13.47 19.89 -11.04
N PRO A 50 13.12 21.04 -11.66
CA PRO A 50 11.92 21.13 -12.50
C PRO A 50 11.96 20.19 -13.71
N GLU A 51 13.12 20.03 -14.33
CA GLU A 51 13.33 19.12 -15.46
C GLU A 51 13.15 17.66 -15.02
N ILE A 52 13.78 17.27 -13.91
CA ILE A 52 13.65 15.90 -13.37
C ILE A 52 12.20 15.62 -12.94
N VAL A 53 11.48 16.60 -12.39
CA VAL A 53 10.06 16.46 -12.03
C VAL A 53 9.23 16.19 -13.29
N GLN A 54 9.44 16.95 -14.37
CA GLN A 54 8.71 16.74 -15.63
C GLN A 54 9.03 15.37 -16.24
N GLU A 55 10.31 15.00 -16.33
CA GLU A 55 10.72 13.69 -16.83
C GLU A 55 10.12 12.54 -15.98
N THR A 56 10.04 12.74 -14.67
CA THR A 56 9.46 11.72 -13.78
C THR A 56 7.96 11.61 -13.99
N GLN A 57 7.26 12.72 -14.24
CA GLN A 57 5.84 12.70 -14.59
C GLN A 57 5.61 11.94 -15.89
N ASP A 58 6.40 12.20 -16.93
CA ASP A 58 6.31 11.50 -18.21
C ASP A 58 6.53 9.98 -18.06
N LEU A 59 7.45 9.57 -17.19
CA LEU A 59 7.69 8.16 -16.87
C LEU A 59 6.52 7.51 -16.12
N ILE A 60 5.83 8.25 -15.24
CA ILE A 60 4.62 7.77 -14.57
C ILE A 60 3.52 7.57 -15.61
N ASP A 61 3.30 8.54 -16.49
CA ASP A 61 2.27 8.52 -17.52
C ASP A 61 2.50 7.37 -18.53
N GLN A 62 3.76 7.05 -18.82
CA GLN A 62 4.16 5.92 -19.65
C GLN A 62 4.14 4.56 -18.93
N GLY A 63 3.83 4.52 -17.64
CA GLY A 63 3.82 3.29 -16.84
C GLY A 63 5.21 2.73 -16.51
N GLN A 64 6.28 3.51 -16.69
CA GLN A 64 7.65 3.13 -16.35
C GLN A 64 7.95 3.33 -14.86
N LEU A 65 7.16 2.69 -14.01
CA LEU A 65 7.04 2.98 -12.56
C LEU A 65 8.37 2.83 -11.80
N LEU A 66 9.22 1.86 -12.16
CA LEU A 66 10.52 1.67 -11.49
C LEU A 66 11.51 2.80 -11.76
N GLN A 67 11.49 3.35 -12.98
CA GLN A 67 12.36 4.47 -13.35
C GLN A 67 11.85 5.76 -12.72
N ALA A 68 10.53 5.97 -12.78
CA ALA A 68 9.87 7.08 -12.09
C ALA A 68 10.18 7.07 -10.59
N HIS A 69 10.03 5.91 -9.93
CA HIS A 69 10.33 5.74 -8.51
C HIS A 69 11.79 6.09 -8.18
N ARG A 70 12.74 5.68 -9.02
CA ARG A 70 14.16 5.98 -8.82
C ARG A 70 14.42 7.50 -8.85
N LYS A 71 13.92 8.20 -9.87
CA LYS A 71 14.10 9.66 -9.97
C LYS A 71 13.43 10.39 -8.81
N LEU A 72 12.21 9.97 -8.43
CA LEU A 72 11.51 10.52 -7.26
C LEU A 72 12.31 10.31 -5.97
N MET A 73 12.89 9.13 -5.77
CA MET A 73 13.70 8.83 -4.59
C MET A 73 14.98 9.68 -4.54
N ASP A 74 15.65 9.91 -5.67
CA ASP A 74 16.85 10.76 -5.73
C ASP A 74 16.51 12.22 -5.37
N LEU A 75 15.35 12.71 -5.82
CA LEU A 75 14.82 14.01 -5.43
C LEU A 75 14.45 14.07 -3.94
N GLU A 76 13.70 13.08 -3.43
CA GLU A 76 13.33 12.98 -2.00
C GLU A 76 14.57 12.97 -1.11
N CYS A 77 15.60 12.20 -1.49
CA CYS A 77 16.86 12.14 -0.76
C CYS A 77 17.54 13.52 -0.69
N SER A 78 17.60 14.23 -1.82
CA SER A 78 18.21 15.56 -1.90
C SER A 78 17.48 16.56 -1.01
N ARG A 79 16.14 16.56 -1.02
CA ARG A 79 15.33 17.38 -0.13
C ARG A 79 15.58 17.03 1.34
N ASP A 80 15.49 15.75 1.66
CA ASP A 80 15.56 15.27 3.04
C ASP A 80 16.94 15.54 3.68
N ASP A 81 18.02 15.45 2.89
CA ASP A 81 19.37 15.81 3.33
C ASP A 81 19.52 17.32 3.56
N LEU A 82 18.99 18.16 2.67
CA LEU A 82 18.97 19.63 2.88
C LEU A 82 18.18 20.01 4.14
N MET A 83 17.00 19.40 4.33
CA MET A 83 16.19 19.65 5.53
C MET A 83 16.90 19.16 6.80
N TYR A 84 17.58 18.02 6.75
CA TYR A 84 18.33 17.52 7.90
C TYR A 84 19.52 18.42 8.25
N GLU A 85 20.28 18.88 7.25
CA GLU A 85 21.39 19.80 7.45
C GLU A 85 20.91 21.12 8.06
N GLN A 86 19.80 21.65 7.56
CA GLN A 86 19.17 22.83 8.15
C GLN A 86 18.72 22.57 9.60
N TYR A 87 18.09 21.44 9.88
CA TYR A 87 17.67 21.06 11.23
C TYR A 87 18.85 20.99 12.21
N ARG A 88 19.99 20.47 11.74
CA ARG A 88 21.21 20.35 12.55
C ARG A 88 21.87 21.70 12.83
N MET A 89 21.80 22.63 11.88
CA MET A 89 22.33 23.99 12.03
C MET A 89 21.44 24.85 12.93
N ASP A 90 20.14 24.91 12.64
CA ASP A 90 19.16 25.63 13.45
C ASP A 90 17.77 24.99 13.37
N SER A 91 17.49 24.10 14.33
CA SER A 91 16.19 23.44 14.48
C SER A 91 14.99 24.39 14.67
N LYS A 92 15.21 25.67 15.02
CA LYS A 92 14.13 26.66 15.19
C LYS A 92 13.90 27.52 13.95
N ASN A 93 14.78 27.43 12.94
CA ASN A 93 14.65 28.18 11.71
C ASN A 93 13.57 27.56 10.80
N THR A 94 12.33 27.93 11.08
CA THR A 94 11.16 27.50 10.31
C THR A 94 11.09 28.15 8.93
N HIS A 95 11.73 29.31 8.74
CA HIS A 95 11.70 30.01 7.46
C HIS A 95 12.42 29.21 6.36
N ASP A 96 13.67 28.82 6.61
CA ASP A 96 14.46 28.07 5.63
C ASP A 96 13.89 26.66 5.39
N MET A 97 13.34 26.04 6.44
CA MET A 97 12.61 24.78 6.31
C MET A 97 11.41 24.89 5.37
N ASN A 98 10.62 25.96 5.50
CA ASN A 98 9.48 26.22 4.64
C ASN A 98 9.90 26.58 3.20
N LEU A 99 11.06 27.24 3.02
CA LEU A 99 11.61 27.51 1.69
C LEU A 99 11.99 26.21 0.97
N ILE A 100 12.67 25.29 1.66
CA ILE A 100 13.01 23.98 1.11
C ILE A 100 11.74 23.20 0.77
N ASP A 101 10.77 23.16 1.69
CA ASP A 101 9.50 22.47 1.46
C ASP A 101 8.72 23.04 0.25
N SER A 102 8.63 24.37 0.16
CA SER A 102 7.98 25.05 -0.98
C SER A 102 8.70 24.78 -2.30
N TYR A 103 10.04 24.73 -2.28
CA TYR A 103 10.83 24.48 -3.47
C TYR A 103 10.60 23.07 -4.03
N PHE A 104 10.45 22.09 -3.15
CA PHE A 104 10.19 20.70 -3.50
C PHE A 104 8.69 20.35 -3.51
N GLY A 105 7.78 21.34 -3.47
CA GLY A 105 6.34 21.10 -3.33
C GLY A 105 5.71 20.24 -4.44
N ASP A 106 6.21 20.32 -5.68
CA ASP A 106 5.71 19.50 -6.79
C ASP A 106 6.08 18.01 -6.66
N MET A 107 7.10 17.69 -5.86
CA MET A 107 7.48 16.31 -5.56
C MET A 107 6.38 15.55 -4.81
N GLN A 108 5.65 16.24 -3.93
CA GLN A 108 4.56 15.62 -3.19
C GLN A 108 3.45 15.14 -4.14
N LYS A 109 3.10 15.97 -5.13
CA LYS A 109 2.12 15.61 -6.17
C LYS A 109 2.60 14.41 -7.00
N LEU A 110 3.89 14.40 -7.36
CA LEU A 110 4.52 13.32 -8.11
C LEU A 110 4.51 11.99 -7.34
N SER A 111 4.78 12.06 -6.03
CA SER A 111 4.72 10.91 -5.11
C SER A 111 3.29 10.37 -4.99
N GLU A 112 2.29 11.26 -4.90
CA GLU A 112 0.87 10.88 -4.90
C GLU A 112 0.43 10.25 -6.22
N GLU A 113 0.86 10.79 -7.36
CA GLU A 113 0.50 10.26 -8.67
C GLU A 113 1.14 8.89 -8.92
N LEU A 114 2.41 8.72 -8.54
CA LEU A 114 3.06 7.41 -8.55
C LEU A 114 2.27 6.42 -7.67
N ALA A 115 1.92 6.83 -6.44
CA ALA A 115 1.16 5.98 -5.53
C ALA A 115 -0.19 5.57 -6.13
N LYS A 116 -0.93 6.48 -6.80
CA LYS A 116 -2.18 6.15 -7.50
C LYS A 116 -1.96 5.06 -8.56
N GLN A 117 -0.90 5.16 -9.37
CA GLN A 117 -0.59 4.13 -10.36
C GLN A 117 -0.29 2.77 -9.70
N LEU A 118 0.45 2.75 -8.57
CA LEU A 118 0.68 1.52 -7.80
C LEU A 118 -0.65 0.91 -7.34
N TRP A 119 -1.55 1.73 -6.77
CA TRP A 119 -2.84 1.25 -6.27
C TRP A 119 -3.75 0.72 -7.38
N MET A 120 -3.76 1.35 -8.56
CA MET A 120 -4.50 0.84 -9.72
C MET A 120 -4.02 -0.55 -10.15
N VAL A 121 -2.70 -0.78 -10.14
CA VAL A 121 -2.12 -2.10 -10.44
C VAL A 121 -2.51 -3.14 -9.37
N ILE A 122 -2.46 -2.77 -8.08
CA ILE A 122 -2.81 -3.66 -6.96
C ILE A 122 -4.31 -4.01 -6.98
N GLN A 123 -5.20 -3.05 -7.24
CA GLN A 123 -6.64 -3.28 -7.40
C GLN A 123 -6.95 -4.26 -8.53
N ARG A 124 -6.13 -4.27 -9.58
CA ARG A 124 -6.28 -5.15 -10.74
C ARG A 124 -5.35 -6.36 -10.69
N SER A 125 -4.70 -6.62 -9.55
CA SER A 125 -3.58 -7.57 -9.42
C SER A 125 -3.89 -8.96 -9.97
N LEU A 126 -5.09 -9.50 -9.74
CA LEU A 126 -5.52 -10.81 -10.27
C LEU A 126 -5.66 -10.85 -11.81
N VAL A 127 -5.97 -9.72 -12.44
CA VAL A 127 -6.01 -9.60 -13.90
C VAL A 127 -4.62 -9.30 -14.44
N THR A 128 -3.89 -8.41 -13.77
CA THR A 128 -2.52 -8.03 -14.12
C THR A 128 -1.62 -9.25 -14.13
N VAL A 129 -1.65 -10.10 -13.11
CA VAL A 129 -0.75 -11.26 -13.03
C VAL A 129 -0.96 -12.28 -14.14
N ARG A 130 -2.19 -12.38 -14.69
CA ARG A 130 -2.50 -13.24 -15.83
C ARG A 130 -1.93 -12.71 -17.15
N ARG A 131 -1.81 -11.38 -17.29
CA ARG A 131 -1.39 -10.70 -18.53
C ARG A 131 0.08 -10.32 -18.53
N ASP A 132 0.51 -9.71 -17.44
CA ASP A 132 1.86 -9.19 -17.21
C ASP A 132 2.22 -9.27 -15.71
N PRO A 133 2.76 -10.41 -15.23
CA PRO A 133 3.20 -10.54 -13.84
C PRO A 133 4.40 -9.63 -13.53
N THR A 134 5.16 -9.16 -14.53
CA THR A 134 6.35 -8.34 -14.31
C THR A 134 6.00 -6.94 -13.81
N LEU A 135 4.83 -6.42 -14.22
CA LEU A 135 4.29 -5.16 -13.71
C LEU A 135 3.96 -5.27 -12.21
N LEU A 136 3.32 -6.35 -11.78
CA LEU A 136 3.02 -6.57 -10.36
C LEU A 136 4.29 -6.70 -9.53
N VAL A 137 5.28 -7.47 -10.00
CA VAL A 137 6.60 -7.57 -9.37
C VAL A 137 7.26 -6.19 -9.23
N SER A 138 7.16 -5.36 -10.26
CA SER A 138 7.71 -4.00 -10.26
C SER A 138 7.08 -3.13 -9.17
N VAL A 139 5.75 -3.18 -9.03
CA VAL A 139 5.01 -2.48 -7.97
C VAL A 139 5.41 -2.98 -6.58
N VAL A 140 5.45 -4.31 -6.37
CA VAL A 140 5.84 -4.89 -5.07
C VAL A 140 7.28 -4.53 -4.71
N ARG A 141 8.19 -4.47 -5.70
CA ARG A 141 9.57 -4.01 -5.49
C ARG A 141 9.67 -2.56 -5.06
N ILE A 142 8.82 -1.69 -5.60
CA ILE A 142 8.75 -0.27 -5.19
C ILE A 142 8.31 -0.19 -3.73
N ILE A 143 7.23 -0.89 -3.36
CA ILE A 143 6.70 -0.93 -2.00
C ILE A 143 7.76 -1.43 -1.01
N GLU A 144 8.45 -2.52 -1.32
CA GLU A 144 9.48 -3.08 -0.43
C GLU A 144 10.68 -2.14 -0.26
N ARG A 145 11.04 -1.38 -1.30
CA ARG A 145 12.07 -0.32 -1.19
C ARG A 145 11.63 0.79 -0.26
N GLU A 146 10.39 1.26 -0.39
CA GLU A 146 9.83 2.32 0.46
C GLU A 146 9.76 1.90 1.93
N GLU A 147 9.35 0.66 2.22
CA GLU A 147 9.37 0.10 3.58
C GLU A 147 10.79 -0.01 4.17
N LYS A 148 11.80 -0.24 3.32
CA LYS A 148 13.20 -0.24 3.73
C LYS A 148 13.70 1.18 4.03
N ILE A 149 13.28 2.17 3.24
CA ILE A 149 13.58 3.59 3.49
C ILE A 149 12.91 4.04 4.79
N ASP A 150 11.63 3.72 4.98
CA ASP A 150 10.88 4.06 6.19
C ASP A 150 11.55 3.50 7.45
N ARG A 151 11.99 2.23 7.44
CA ARG A 151 12.77 1.64 8.54
C ARG A 151 14.03 2.44 8.85
N ARG A 152 14.83 2.77 7.83
CA ARG A 152 16.07 3.55 8.00
C ARG A 152 15.79 4.94 8.58
N MET A 153 14.74 5.62 8.10
CA MET A 153 14.35 6.94 8.59
C MET A 153 13.87 6.88 10.04
N LEU A 154 13.10 5.86 10.42
CA LEU A 154 12.67 5.65 11.80
C LEU A 154 13.85 5.38 12.74
N ASP A 155 14.85 4.62 12.29
CA ASP A 155 16.07 4.40 13.09
C ASP A 155 16.93 5.67 13.20
N ARG A 156 17.07 6.45 12.13
CA ARG A 156 17.73 7.77 12.16
C ARG A 156 17.00 8.75 13.08
N LYS A 157 15.66 8.73 13.12
CA LYS A 157 14.85 9.55 14.03
C LYS A 157 15.19 9.27 15.49
N LYS A 158 15.40 8.01 15.88
CA LYS A 158 15.78 7.65 17.26
C LYS A 158 17.11 8.30 17.68
N GLN A 159 18.03 8.49 16.74
CA GLN A 159 19.34 9.07 17.01
C GLN A 159 19.35 10.59 16.92
N THR A 160 18.57 11.16 16.00
CA THR A 160 18.69 12.58 15.60
C THR A 160 17.48 13.43 15.99
N GLY A 161 16.34 12.83 16.34
CA GLY A 161 15.07 13.51 16.57
C GLY A 161 14.35 13.97 15.30
N PHE A 162 15.04 13.99 14.15
CA PHE A 162 14.50 14.46 12.88
C PHE A 162 13.84 13.35 12.06
N ILE A 163 12.73 13.69 11.41
CA ILE A 163 12.13 12.86 10.36
C ILE A 163 11.64 13.79 9.23
N PRO A 164 11.93 13.47 7.96
CA PRO A 164 11.44 14.27 6.86
C PRO A 164 9.91 14.27 6.75
N PRO A 165 9.31 15.32 6.15
CA PRO A 165 7.87 15.36 5.90
C PRO A 165 7.43 14.20 4.99
N GLY A 166 6.25 13.65 5.27
CA GLY A 166 5.69 12.53 4.51
C GLY A 166 6.26 11.15 4.87
N ARG A 167 7.15 11.04 5.87
CA ARG A 167 7.70 9.76 6.35
C ARG A 167 7.17 9.39 7.75
N PRO A 168 6.91 8.10 8.04
CA PRO A 168 6.94 6.97 7.11
C PRO A 168 5.73 6.96 6.16
N LYS A 169 5.91 6.45 4.93
CA LYS A 169 4.85 6.33 3.92
C LYS A 169 3.92 5.14 4.18
N LYS A 170 4.43 4.05 4.77
CA LYS A 170 3.67 2.82 5.10
C LYS A 170 2.94 2.18 3.91
N TRP A 171 3.56 2.17 2.73
CA TRP A 171 2.93 1.70 1.51
C TRP A 171 2.56 0.21 1.53
N LYS A 172 3.24 -0.62 2.34
CA LYS A 172 2.86 -2.02 2.52
C LYS A 172 1.51 -2.17 3.24
N GLU A 173 1.26 -1.33 4.26
CA GLU A 173 -0.02 -1.30 4.95
C GLU A 173 -1.14 -0.88 4.00
N ILE A 174 -0.91 0.20 3.23
CA ILE A 174 -1.86 0.70 2.23
C ILE A 174 -2.15 -0.37 1.17
N MET A 175 -1.12 -1.04 0.65
CA MET A 175 -1.27 -2.13 -0.32
C MET A 175 -2.22 -3.23 0.19
N PHE A 176 -2.04 -3.68 1.44
CA PHE A 176 -2.93 -4.69 2.00
C PHE A 176 -4.35 -4.18 2.21
N ASN A 177 -4.54 -2.91 2.59
CA ASN A 177 -5.87 -2.30 2.68
C ASN A 177 -6.54 -2.20 1.30
N VAL A 178 -5.77 -1.91 0.24
CA VAL A 178 -6.28 -1.89 -1.14
C VAL A 178 -6.70 -3.29 -1.57
N LEU A 179 -5.90 -4.32 -1.28
CA LEU A 179 -6.26 -5.72 -1.57
C LEU A 179 -7.52 -6.16 -0.84
N ASP A 180 -7.62 -5.85 0.47
CA ASP A 180 -8.78 -6.19 1.30
C ASP A 180 -10.08 -5.56 0.73
N ARG A 181 -10.05 -4.25 0.43
CA ARG A 181 -11.16 -3.57 -0.24
C ARG A 181 -11.50 -4.16 -1.61
N THR A 182 -10.48 -4.53 -2.39
CA THR A 182 -10.67 -5.12 -3.72
C THR A 182 -11.45 -6.43 -3.63
N VAL A 183 -11.12 -7.28 -2.64
CA VAL A 183 -11.83 -8.54 -2.40
C VAL A 183 -13.29 -8.29 -2.01
N ILE A 184 -13.54 -7.35 -1.09
CA ILE A 184 -14.90 -6.98 -0.65
C ILE A 184 -15.74 -6.48 -1.83
N THR A 185 -15.26 -5.47 -2.55
CA THR A 185 -15.96 -4.89 -3.70
C THR A 185 -16.25 -5.92 -4.79
N ARG A 186 -15.37 -6.91 -4.96
CA ARG A 186 -15.54 -7.96 -5.96
C ARG A 186 -16.66 -8.94 -5.58
N ILE A 187 -16.77 -9.32 -4.31
CA ILE A 187 -17.87 -10.17 -3.82
C ILE A 187 -19.19 -9.40 -3.88
N GLU A 188 -19.22 -8.15 -3.41
CA GLU A 188 -20.42 -7.29 -3.46
C GLU A 188 -20.88 -7.04 -4.89
N GLY A 189 -19.95 -6.73 -5.80
CA GLY A 189 -20.23 -6.47 -7.22
C GLY A 189 -20.70 -7.69 -8.01
N THR A 190 -20.73 -8.88 -7.39
CA THR A 190 -21.22 -10.12 -8.00
C THR A 190 -22.76 -10.22 -7.98
N GLN A 191 -23.46 -9.39 -7.20
CA GLN A 191 -24.92 -9.37 -7.17
C GLN A 191 -25.49 -8.63 -8.39
N ALA A 192 -25.87 -9.37 -9.43
CA ALA A 192 -26.50 -8.81 -10.63
C ALA A 192 -28.04 -8.84 -10.57
N ASP A 193 -28.61 -9.89 -9.96
CA ASP A 193 -30.04 -10.15 -9.95
C ASP A 193 -30.64 -9.87 -8.55
N THR A 194 -31.87 -9.38 -8.54
CA THR A 194 -32.69 -9.25 -7.32
C THR A 194 -33.83 -10.27 -7.34
N ARG A 195 -34.47 -10.48 -6.19
CA ARG A 195 -35.61 -11.39 -6.05
C ARG A 195 -36.76 -11.06 -7.01
N GLU A 196 -36.99 -9.78 -7.29
CA GLU A 196 -38.03 -9.32 -8.21
C GLU A 196 -37.72 -9.68 -9.66
N SER A 197 -36.44 -9.77 -10.02
CA SER A 197 -35.99 -10.08 -11.37
C SER A 197 -35.93 -11.58 -11.66
N ASP A 198 -35.56 -12.40 -10.67
CA ASP A 198 -35.41 -13.84 -10.85
C ASP A 198 -35.64 -14.64 -9.56
N LYS A 199 -36.54 -15.63 -9.62
CA LYS A 199 -36.87 -16.51 -8.47
C LYS A 199 -35.69 -17.36 -7.97
N MET A 200 -34.66 -17.55 -8.80
CA MET A 200 -33.43 -18.27 -8.45
C MET A 200 -32.24 -17.31 -8.27
N TRP A 201 -32.49 -16.02 -7.99
CA TRP A 201 -31.44 -15.01 -7.83
C TRP A 201 -30.38 -15.45 -6.80
N LEU A 202 -30.80 -15.96 -5.63
CA LEU A 202 -29.86 -16.32 -4.56
C LEU A 202 -29.01 -17.53 -4.94
N VAL A 203 -29.61 -18.55 -5.55
CA VAL A 203 -28.87 -19.73 -6.05
C VAL A 203 -27.83 -19.30 -7.09
N ARG A 204 -28.22 -18.46 -8.06
CA ARG A 204 -27.27 -17.95 -9.06
C ARG A 204 -26.19 -17.10 -8.41
N HIS A 205 -26.54 -16.19 -7.51
CA HIS A 205 -25.60 -15.31 -6.84
C HIS A 205 -24.54 -16.11 -6.07
N LEU A 206 -24.97 -17.09 -5.27
CA LEU A 206 -24.08 -17.97 -4.50
C LEU A 206 -23.18 -18.82 -5.41
N GLU A 207 -23.71 -19.29 -6.55
CA GLU A 207 -22.94 -20.06 -7.54
C GLU A 207 -21.89 -19.21 -8.26
N ILE A 208 -22.23 -17.95 -8.58
CA ILE A 208 -21.28 -17.01 -9.18
C ILE A 208 -20.17 -16.66 -8.17
N ILE A 209 -20.52 -16.39 -6.90
CA ILE A 209 -19.54 -16.18 -5.83
C ILE A 209 -18.59 -17.38 -5.72
N ARG A 210 -19.13 -18.60 -5.66
CA ARG A 210 -18.34 -19.84 -5.56
C ARG A 210 -17.30 -19.93 -6.68
N LYS A 211 -17.74 -19.75 -7.92
CA LYS A 211 -16.87 -19.81 -9.11
C LYS A 211 -15.80 -18.73 -9.12
N TYR A 212 -16.16 -17.47 -8.84
CA TYR A 212 -15.20 -16.37 -8.86
C TYR A 212 -14.16 -16.50 -7.77
N VAL A 213 -14.57 -16.78 -6.53
CA VAL A 213 -13.63 -16.91 -5.42
C VAL A 213 -12.65 -18.05 -5.67
N LEU A 214 -13.14 -19.20 -6.17
CA LEU A 214 -12.26 -20.32 -6.50
C LEU A 214 -11.24 -19.93 -7.60
N ASP A 215 -11.69 -19.36 -8.72
CA ASP A 215 -10.81 -18.91 -9.81
C ASP A 215 -9.77 -17.89 -9.32
N ASP A 216 -10.19 -16.92 -8.50
CA ASP A 216 -9.28 -15.91 -7.95
C ASP A 216 -8.24 -16.51 -7.02
N LEU A 217 -8.63 -17.45 -6.14
CA LEU A 217 -7.70 -18.15 -5.26
C LEU A 217 -6.72 -19.03 -6.04
N LEU A 218 -7.16 -19.71 -7.09
CA LEU A 218 -6.27 -20.50 -7.95
C LEU A 218 -5.25 -19.61 -8.64
N VAL A 219 -5.65 -18.43 -9.12
CA VAL A 219 -4.71 -17.46 -9.71
C VAL A 219 -3.80 -16.83 -8.69
N ALA A 220 -4.31 -16.55 -7.48
CA ALA A 220 -3.49 -16.07 -6.39
C ALA A 220 -2.39 -17.08 -6.05
N LYS A 221 -2.74 -18.36 -5.91
CA LYS A 221 -1.81 -19.43 -5.62
C LYS A 221 -0.79 -19.65 -6.75
N ASN A 222 -1.27 -19.84 -7.97
CA ASN A 222 -0.44 -20.32 -9.06
C ASN A 222 0.42 -19.21 -9.70
N LEU A 223 -0.08 -17.97 -9.71
CA LEU A 223 0.57 -16.86 -10.42
C LEU A 223 0.99 -15.73 -9.47
N MET A 224 0.08 -15.30 -8.58
CA MET A 224 0.35 -14.13 -7.73
C MET A 224 1.41 -14.41 -6.67
N ASP A 225 1.42 -15.60 -6.07
CA ASP A 225 2.35 -15.93 -4.98
C ASP A 225 3.82 -15.71 -5.38
N GLN A 226 4.16 -16.05 -6.62
CA GLN A 226 5.51 -15.88 -7.18
C GLN A 226 5.91 -14.41 -7.39
N CYS A 227 4.95 -13.47 -7.38
CA CYS A 227 5.20 -12.05 -7.57
C CYS A 227 5.59 -11.33 -6.26
N PHE A 228 5.40 -11.99 -5.11
CA PHE A 228 5.63 -11.41 -3.79
C PHE A 228 6.81 -12.08 -3.08
N PRO A 229 7.54 -11.34 -2.22
CA PRO A 229 8.51 -11.96 -1.32
C PRO A 229 7.84 -12.98 -0.38
N PRO A 230 8.48 -14.11 -0.04
CA PRO A 230 7.87 -15.17 0.78
C PRO A 230 7.34 -14.69 2.14
N HIS A 231 8.00 -13.73 2.76
CA HIS A 231 7.61 -13.18 4.06
C HIS A 231 6.31 -12.34 4.03
N TYR A 232 5.74 -12.10 2.84
CA TYR A 232 4.41 -11.51 2.72
C TYR A 232 3.30 -12.52 3.01
N GLU A 233 3.55 -13.83 2.78
CA GLU A 233 2.52 -14.88 2.84
C GLU A 233 1.26 -14.46 2.06
N ILE A 234 1.42 -13.94 0.83
CA ILE A 234 0.36 -13.23 0.11
C ILE A 234 -0.86 -14.11 -0.13
N PHE A 235 -0.65 -15.38 -0.51
CA PHE A 235 -1.74 -16.32 -0.74
C PHE A 235 -2.56 -16.53 0.54
N LYS A 236 -1.91 -16.82 1.67
CA LYS A 236 -2.56 -16.99 2.98
C LYS A 236 -3.34 -15.75 3.41
N ARG A 237 -2.77 -14.55 3.18
CA ARG A 237 -3.46 -13.29 3.49
C ARG A 237 -4.70 -13.09 2.62
N LEU A 238 -4.60 -13.32 1.31
CA LEU A 238 -5.74 -13.25 0.41
C LEU A 238 -6.83 -14.25 0.80
N LEU A 239 -6.43 -15.46 1.18
CA LEU A 239 -7.36 -16.47 1.67
C LEU A 239 -8.15 -15.99 2.89
N CYS A 240 -7.47 -15.37 3.87
CA CYS A 240 -8.13 -14.76 5.01
C CYS A 240 -9.05 -13.58 4.61
N MET A 241 -8.65 -12.75 3.64
CA MET A 241 -9.48 -11.64 3.14
C MET A 241 -10.76 -12.16 2.49
N TYR A 242 -10.66 -13.17 1.61
CA TYR A 242 -11.82 -13.82 0.99
C TYR A 242 -12.73 -14.47 2.02
N HIS A 243 -12.18 -15.20 3.00
CA HIS A 243 -12.98 -15.79 4.07
C HIS A 243 -13.77 -14.73 4.85
N LYS A 244 -13.12 -13.63 5.25
CA LYS A 244 -13.79 -12.53 5.99
C LYS A 244 -14.88 -11.88 5.15
N ALA A 245 -14.59 -11.56 3.90
CA ALA A 245 -15.54 -10.91 3.01
C ALA A 245 -16.74 -11.83 2.69
N LEU A 246 -16.50 -13.15 2.53
CA LEU A 246 -17.57 -14.14 2.43
C LEU A 246 -18.41 -14.21 3.70
N SER A 247 -17.78 -14.26 4.88
CA SER A 247 -18.50 -14.35 6.15
C SER A 247 -19.39 -13.13 6.37
N LEU A 248 -18.88 -11.92 6.08
CA LEU A 248 -19.67 -10.69 6.11
C LEU A 248 -20.85 -10.77 5.15
N ARG A 249 -20.59 -11.14 3.88
CA ARG A 249 -21.65 -11.24 2.87
C ARG A 249 -22.73 -12.26 3.22
N MET A 250 -22.35 -13.41 3.77
CA MET A 250 -23.32 -14.43 4.19
C MET A 250 -24.13 -13.96 5.39
N GLN A 251 -23.53 -13.21 6.33
CA GLN A 251 -24.25 -12.59 7.45
C GLN A 251 -25.25 -11.54 6.95
N ASP A 252 -24.85 -10.70 6.00
CA ASP A 252 -25.75 -9.71 5.39
C ASP A 252 -26.96 -10.39 4.75
N LEU A 253 -26.73 -11.41 3.92
CA LEU A 253 -27.81 -12.21 3.30
C LEU A 253 -28.69 -12.89 4.35
N ALA A 254 -28.12 -13.41 5.43
CA ALA A 254 -28.88 -14.05 6.51
C ALA A 254 -29.75 -13.07 7.31
N SER A 255 -29.41 -11.79 7.31
CA SER A 255 -30.18 -10.72 7.97
C SER A 255 -31.35 -10.20 7.14
N GLU A 256 -31.41 -10.56 5.86
CA GLU A 256 -32.53 -10.25 4.98
C GLU A 256 -33.75 -11.13 5.30
N ASP A 257 -34.94 -10.66 4.92
CA ASP A 257 -36.17 -11.46 5.00
C ASP A 257 -36.16 -12.49 3.86
N LEU A 258 -35.65 -13.70 4.15
CA LEU A 258 -35.46 -14.79 3.21
C LEU A 258 -36.68 -15.73 3.16
N GLU A 259 -37.07 -16.12 1.95
CA GLU A 259 -38.09 -17.16 1.75
C GLU A 259 -37.54 -18.57 2.09
N ALA A 260 -38.43 -19.53 2.33
CA ALA A 260 -38.03 -20.89 2.75
C ALA A 260 -37.03 -21.57 1.80
N ASN A 261 -37.20 -21.42 0.49
CA ASN A 261 -36.26 -21.92 -0.52
C ASN A 261 -34.91 -21.17 -0.51
N GLU A 262 -34.92 -19.89 -0.18
CA GLU A 262 -33.71 -19.06 -0.09
C GLU A 262 -32.89 -19.42 1.14
N ILE A 263 -33.56 -19.63 2.29
CA ILE A 263 -32.94 -20.15 3.51
C ILE A 263 -32.24 -21.48 3.23
N VAL A 264 -32.93 -22.43 2.58
CA VAL A 264 -32.35 -23.73 2.22
C VAL A 264 -31.14 -23.56 1.30
N SER A 265 -31.21 -22.65 0.33
CA SER A 265 -30.11 -22.36 -0.60
C SER A 265 -28.88 -21.81 0.14
N LEU A 266 -29.09 -20.83 1.02
CA LEU A 266 -28.02 -20.21 1.81
C LEU A 266 -27.37 -21.22 2.77
N LEU A 267 -28.18 -21.97 3.52
CA LEU A 267 -27.68 -22.97 4.47
C LEU A 267 -26.93 -24.10 3.76
N THR A 268 -27.45 -24.59 2.63
CA THR A 268 -26.76 -25.61 1.81
C THR A 268 -25.41 -25.10 1.35
N TRP A 269 -25.35 -23.83 0.93
CA TRP A 269 -24.10 -23.23 0.47
C TRP A 269 -23.07 -23.09 1.60
N VAL A 270 -23.48 -22.51 2.74
CA VAL A 270 -22.60 -22.27 3.89
C VAL A 270 -22.12 -23.57 4.54
N LEU A 271 -23.01 -24.55 4.71
CA LEU A 271 -22.71 -25.79 5.44
C LEU A 271 -22.05 -26.85 4.57
N ASN A 272 -22.46 -26.97 3.30
CA ASN A 272 -22.02 -28.05 2.43
C ASN A 272 -21.07 -27.57 1.34
N THR A 273 -21.40 -26.46 0.65
CA THR A 273 -20.64 -26.04 -0.53
C THR A 273 -19.31 -25.38 -0.16
N TYR A 274 -19.30 -24.48 0.83
CA TYR A 274 -18.12 -23.70 1.21
C TYR A 274 -16.89 -24.57 1.50
N LYS A 275 -17.06 -25.66 2.27
CA LYS A 275 -15.98 -26.58 2.65
C LYS A 275 -15.78 -27.76 1.67
N SER A 276 -16.58 -27.84 0.62
CA SER A 276 -16.49 -28.94 -0.36
C SER A 276 -15.29 -28.80 -1.30
N GLU A 277 -14.97 -29.89 -2.01
CA GLU A 277 -13.98 -29.92 -3.08
C GLU A 277 -14.30 -28.96 -4.24
N GLU A 278 -15.56 -28.52 -4.36
CA GLU A 278 -16.00 -27.55 -5.36
C GLU A 278 -15.63 -26.09 -5.00
N MET A 279 -15.08 -25.85 -3.80
CA MET A 279 -14.68 -24.51 -3.36
C MET A 279 -13.44 -24.55 -2.45
N MET A 280 -13.56 -24.34 -1.13
CA MET A 280 -12.38 -24.23 -0.26
C MET A 280 -11.73 -25.58 0.01
N GLY A 281 -12.44 -26.70 -0.14
CA GLY A 281 -11.86 -28.04 -0.05
C GLY A 281 -11.15 -28.49 -1.33
N ASN A 282 -11.02 -27.62 -2.34
CA ASN A 282 -10.45 -27.99 -3.62
C ASN A 282 -9.00 -28.47 -3.49
N LEU A 283 -8.68 -29.59 -4.15
CA LEU A 283 -7.37 -30.25 -4.07
C LEU A 283 -6.22 -29.34 -4.55
N GLU A 284 -6.49 -28.44 -5.49
CA GLU A 284 -5.50 -27.48 -5.96
C GLU A 284 -5.19 -26.39 -4.91
N LEU A 285 -5.98 -26.25 -3.84
CA LEU A 285 -5.73 -25.34 -2.71
C LEU A 285 -5.20 -26.07 -1.46
N ALA A 286 -5.24 -27.41 -1.45
CA ALA A 286 -5.04 -28.25 -0.27
C ALA A 286 -3.64 -28.24 0.40
N PRO A 287 -2.49 -27.98 -0.28
CA PRO A 287 -1.20 -27.91 0.39
C PRO A 287 -1.09 -26.74 1.39
N GLU A 288 -1.82 -25.65 1.17
CA GLU A 288 -1.75 -24.41 1.95
C GLU A 288 -2.96 -24.20 2.86
N LEU A 289 -4.02 -24.98 2.66
CA LEU A 289 -5.22 -24.99 3.49
C LEU A 289 -5.09 -26.04 4.59
N GLU A 290 -4.56 -25.64 5.73
CA GLU A 290 -4.82 -26.40 6.95
C GLU A 290 -6.34 -26.39 7.19
N VAL A 291 -6.96 -27.57 7.25
CA VAL A 291 -8.41 -27.79 7.44
C VAL A 291 -8.99 -27.01 8.63
N ASN A 292 -8.14 -26.57 9.57
CA ASN A 292 -8.49 -25.78 10.75
C ASN A 292 -8.62 -24.26 10.51
N PHE A 293 -8.20 -23.72 9.36
CA PHE A 293 -8.33 -22.28 9.06
C PHE A 293 -9.75 -21.88 8.63
N LEU A 294 -10.57 -22.82 8.14
CA LEU A 294 -11.90 -22.55 7.61
C LEU A 294 -12.94 -22.59 8.72
N GLN A 295 -12.98 -21.52 9.51
CA GLN A 295 -14.06 -21.27 10.45
C GLN A 295 -15.41 -21.21 9.71
N PRO A 296 -16.53 -21.57 10.37
CA PRO A 296 -17.86 -21.40 9.80
C PRO A 296 -18.09 -19.95 9.35
N LEU A 297 -18.75 -19.75 8.20
CA LEU A 297 -19.07 -18.40 7.70
C LEU A 297 -20.16 -17.71 8.52
N LEU A 298 -21.06 -18.50 9.12
CA LEU A 298 -22.13 -18.06 10.00
C LEU A 298 -21.92 -18.66 11.39
N SER A 299 -22.32 -17.92 12.44
CA SER A 299 -22.36 -18.47 13.79
C SER A 299 -23.46 -19.54 13.91
N GLN A 300 -23.31 -20.44 14.87
CA GLN A 300 -24.32 -21.48 15.11
C GLN A 300 -25.68 -20.87 15.48
N ASP A 301 -25.70 -19.71 16.14
CA ASP A 301 -26.93 -19.01 16.52
C ASP A 301 -27.70 -18.53 15.28
N VAL A 302 -27.01 -17.90 14.32
CA VAL A 302 -27.63 -17.46 13.05
C VAL A 302 -28.15 -18.65 12.25
N VAL A 303 -27.39 -19.75 12.21
CA VAL A 303 -27.85 -20.99 11.56
C VAL A 303 -29.13 -21.52 12.22
N ASN A 304 -29.18 -21.56 13.55
CA ASN A 304 -30.35 -22.02 14.29
C ASN A 304 -31.57 -21.11 14.09
N GLU A 305 -31.36 -19.79 14.00
CA GLU A 305 -32.40 -18.81 13.71
C GLU A 305 -33.00 -19.03 12.32
N LEU A 306 -32.16 -19.16 11.28
CA LEU A 306 -32.60 -19.45 9.93
C LEU A 306 -33.39 -20.78 9.85
N LEU A 307 -32.91 -21.83 10.53
CA LEU A 307 -33.62 -23.11 10.60
C LEU A 307 -34.98 -22.97 11.30
N SER A 308 -35.08 -22.20 12.37
CA SER A 308 -36.33 -21.91 13.07
C SER A 308 -37.33 -21.18 12.15
N THR A 309 -36.87 -20.16 11.43
CA THR A 309 -37.66 -19.42 10.44
C THR A 309 -38.17 -20.32 9.32
N TYR A 310 -37.34 -21.24 8.83
CA TYR A 310 -37.75 -22.25 7.85
C TYR A 310 -38.83 -23.22 8.40
N MET A 311 -38.68 -23.71 9.63
CA MET A 311 -39.65 -24.63 10.23
C MET A 311 -41.00 -23.94 10.51
N SER A 312 -40.99 -22.68 10.93
CA SER A 312 -42.22 -21.92 11.20
C SER A 312 -43.01 -21.66 9.92
N THR A 313 -42.34 -21.29 8.82
CA THR A 313 -42.97 -21.11 7.50
C THR A 313 -43.59 -22.42 6.99
N LEU A 314 -42.91 -23.55 7.13
CA LEU A 314 -43.49 -24.86 6.78
C LEU A 314 -44.73 -25.21 7.61
N THR A 315 -44.70 -24.93 8.92
CA THR A 315 -45.83 -25.21 9.83
C THR A 315 -47.04 -24.34 9.49
N VAL A 316 -46.83 -23.09 9.10
CA VAL A 316 -47.89 -22.18 8.64
C VAL A 316 -48.49 -22.64 7.31
N ILE A 317 -47.65 -23.09 6.36
CA ILE A 317 -48.10 -23.63 5.06
C ILE A 317 -48.90 -24.93 5.26
N SER A 318 -48.43 -25.84 6.11
CA SER A 318 -49.17 -27.08 6.39
C SER A 318 -50.52 -26.80 7.06
N SER A 319 -50.55 -25.84 7.99
CA SER A 319 -51.78 -25.44 8.68
C SER A 319 -52.78 -24.79 7.71
N SER A 320 -52.33 -23.90 6.83
CA SER A 320 -53.20 -23.25 5.83
C SER A 320 -53.71 -24.22 4.76
N LEU A 321 -52.93 -25.24 4.38
CA LEU A 321 -53.40 -26.34 3.51
C LEU A 321 -54.43 -27.24 4.21
N THR A 322 -54.33 -27.45 5.52
CA THR A 322 -55.34 -28.23 6.28
C THR A 322 -56.67 -27.51 6.52
N PHE A 323 -56.71 -26.17 6.40
CA PHE A 323 -57.92 -25.36 6.58
C PHE A 323 -58.59 -24.93 5.25
N GLY A 324 -58.07 -25.37 4.09
CA GLY A 324 -58.76 -25.27 2.80
C GLY A 324 -60.00 -26.18 2.75
N GLN A 325 -61.18 -25.57 2.74
CA GLN A 325 -62.50 -26.21 2.93
C GLN A 325 -62.81 -27.43 2.02
N PRO A 326 -63.63 -28.38 2.50
CA PRO A 326 -64.30 -29.34 1.63
C PRO A 326 -65.32 -28.61 0.74
N PHE A 327 -65.27 -28.88 -0.56
CA PHE A 327 -66.31 -28.47 -1.51
C PHE A 327 -67.69 -28.87 -0.99
N ARG A 328 -68.59 -27.89 -0.86
CA ARG A 328 -70.03 -28.10 -0.87
C ARG A 328 -70.70 -27.06 -1.76
#